data_AF-A0A8T6P5Y4-F1
#
_entry.id   AF-A0A8T6P5Y4-F1
#
_cell.length_a   1.000
_cell.length_b   1.000
_cell.length_c   1.000
_cell.angle_alpha   90.00
_cell.angle_beta   90.00
_cell.angle_gamma   90.00
#
_symmetry.space_group_name_H-M   'P 1'
#
loop_
_entity.id
_entity.type
_entity.pdbx_description
1 polymer ?
#
loop_
_entity_poly.entity_id
_entity_poly.type
_entity_poly.pdbx_seq_one_letter_code
_entity_poly.pdbx_strand_id
1 'polypeptide(L)'
;ASVRPDAAMGRAAAEAASDGPIEQGNVGAGTGATVGKAFGAGFAMKAGIGTASIDLGGGLVVAALLAVNAFGDVIDPETNQIIAGTRQPPGGKDLADTLATLKTLIGKTVTRFASNTVIGVVATNAKLDKDEANKVAQMAHNGLARSIRPAHTMFDGDTIFALATGKTAGNVNLVGAYAAEVVAQAVINGTRAATTLHGIPAAGDWKPAS
;
A
#
# COMPACT_ATOMS: atom_id res chain seq x y z
N ALA A 1 -21.23 1.32 -4.49
CA ALA A 1 -20.88 2.73 -4.75
C ALA A 1 -21.24 3.06 -6.20
N SER A 2 -22.01 4.13 -6.41
CA SER A 2 -22.48 4.59 -7.74
C SER A 2 -21.53 5.59 -8.41
N VAL A 3 -20.56 6.14 -7.67
CA VAL A 3 -19.56 7.09 -8.17
C VAL A 3 -18.22 6.38 -8.35
N ARG A 4 -17.59 6.59 -9.50
CA ARG A 4 -16.28 6.03 -9.90
C ARG A 4 -15.46 7.09 -10.64
N PRO A 5 -14.12 6.99 -10.63
CA PRO A 5 -13.29 7.82 -11.49
C PRO A 5 -13.71 7.69 -12.95
N ASP A 6 -13.73 8.82 -13.66
CA ASP A 6 -14.00 8.89 -15.09
C ASP A 6 -12.77 9.38 -15.87
N ALA A 7 -12.90 9.48 -17.19
CA ALA A 7 -11.82 9.92 -18.07
C ALA A 7 -11.39 11.38 -17.80
N ALA A 8 -12.30 12.25 -17.36
CA ALA A 8 -11.99 13.64 -17.06
C ALA A 8 -11.14 13.74 -15.79
N MET A 9 -11.47 12.95 -14.76
CA MET A 9 -10.64 12.84 -13.55
C MET A 9 -9.24 12.31 -13.87
N GLY A 10 -9.13 11.30 -14.75
CA GLY A 10 -7.83 10.78 -15.19
C GLY A 10 -6.98 11.83 -15.91
N ARG A 11 -7.60 12.63 -16.79
CA ARG A 11 -6.93 13.75 -17.47
C ARG A 11 -6.47 14.81 -16.47
N ALA A 12 -7.35 15.23 -15.55
CA ALA A 12 -7.02 16.23 -14.54
C ALA A 12 -5.85 15.77 -13.64
N ALA A 13 -5.81 14.49 -13.28
CA ALA A 13 -4.70 13.93 -12.51
C ALA A 13 -3.37 13.98 -13.29
N ALA A 14 -3.40 13.72 -14.59
CA ALA A 14 -2.20 13.82 -15.44
C ALA A 14 -1.73 15.27 -15.63
N GLU A 15 -2.67 16.21 -15.79
CA GLU A 15 -2.38 17.64 -15.92
C GLU A 15 -1.85 18.26 -14.61
N ALA A 16 -2.25 17.71 -13.46
CA ALA A 16 -1.76 18.14 -12.15
C ALA A 16 -0.40 17.52 -11.75
N ALA A 17 0.16 16.61 -12.55
CA ALA A 17 1.44 15.98 -12.24
C ALA A 17 2.58 17.01 -12.18
N SER A 18 3.45 16.91 -11.17
CA SER A 18 4.57 17.82 -10.96
C SER A 18 5.83 17.09 -10.47
N ASP A 19 6.95 17.80 -10.41
CA ASP A 19 8.22 17.37 -9.81
C ASP A 19 8.37 17.76 -8.33
N GLY A 20 7.32 18.35 -7.75
CA GLY A 20 7.27 18.78 -6.36
C GLY A 20 7.04 17.63 -5.37
N PRO A 21 6.94 17.96 -4.06
CA PRO A 21 6.59 16.98 -3.04
C PRO A 21 5.26 16.28 -3.33
N ILE A 22 5.22 14.97 -3.11
CA ILE A 22 4.01 14.16 -3.30
C ILE A 22 3.13 14.26 -2.06
N GLU A 23 1.89 14.68 -2.26
CA GLU A 23 0.86 14.62 -1.21
C GLU A 23 0.49 13.16 -0.88
N GLN A 24 0.39 12.85 0.40
CA GLN A 24 0.10 11.50 0.92
C GLN A 24 -1.24 11.47 1.66
N GLY A 25 -1.78 10.28 1.90
CA GLY A 25 -3.05 10.08 2.60
C GLY A 25 -4.25 10.04 1.64
N ASN A 26 -5.31 10.79 1.96
CA ASN A 26 -6.63 10.63 1.34
C ASN A 26 -6.80 11.34 -0.02
N VAL A 27 -5.80 11.26 -0.90
CA VAL A 27 -5.77 11.97 -2.19
C VAL A 27 -5.78 11.04 -3.38
N GLY A 28 -6.28 11.51 -4.53
CA GLY A 28 -6.32 10.75 -5.78
C GLY A 28 -6.89 9.33 -5.60
N ALA A 29 -6.14 8.32 -6.05
CA ALA A 29 -6.53 6.91 -5.89
C ALA A 29 -6.61 6.46 -4.41
N GLY A 30 -5.93 7.16 -3.50
CA GLY A 30 -5.95 6.91 -2.06
C GLY A 30 -7.20 7.43 -1.34
N THR A 31 -8.02 8.29 -1.96
CA THR A 31 -9.20 8.89 -1.31
C THR A 31 -10.15 7.83 -0.75
N GLY A 32 -10.43 6.76 -1.50
CA GLY A 32 -11.27 5.64 -1.06
C GLY A 32 -10.53 4.45 -0.45
N ALA A 33 -9.21 4.53 -0.30
CA ALA A 33 -8.38 3.37 0.05
C ALA A 33 -8.50 2.97 1.53
N THR A 34 -8.56 1.66 1.78
CA THR A 34 -8.77 1.07 3.12
C THR A 34 -8.03 -0.27 3.27
N VAL A 35 -7.79 -0.70 4.51
CA VAL A 35 -7.09 -1.95 4.85
C VAL A 35 -7.82 -2.72 5.96
N GLY A 36 -7.52 -4.01 6.10
CA GLY A 36 -8.06 -4.84 7.18
C GLY A 36 -9.56 -5.15 7.04
N LYS A 37 -9.90 -6.08 6.16
CA LYS A 37 -11.31 -6.34 5.78
C LYS A 37 -11.80 -7.74 6.14
N ALA A 38 -11.20 -8.39 7.15
CA ALA A 38 -11.52 -9.77 7.49
C ALA A 38 -13.01 -9.97 7.89
N PHE A 39 -13.61 -8.96 8.51
CA PHE A 39 -15.03 -8.92 8.87
C PHE A 39 -15.89 -8.08 7.90
N GLY A 40 -15.33 -7.66 6.76
CA GLY A 40 -15.96 -6.80 5.77
C GLY A 40 -15.58 -5.32 5.92
N ALA A 41 -15.96 -4.51 4.92
CA ALA A 41 -15.52 -3.11 4.79
C ALA A 41 -15.94 -2.20 5.96
N GLY A 42 -17.01 -2.53 6.69
CA GLY A 42 -17.43 -1.80 7.87
C GLY A 42 -16.42 -1.85 9.03
N PHE A 43 -15.54 -2.85 9.03
CA PHE A 43 -14.49 -3.03 10.04
C PHE A 43 -13.11 -2.59 9.55
N ALA A 44 -13.01 -2.02 8.35
CA ALA A 44 -11.76 -1.54 7.81
C ALA A 44 -11.25 -0.27 8.50
N MET A 45 -9.97 0.00 8.32
CA MET A 45 -9.33 1.26 8.63
C MET A 45 -8.91 1.99 7.36
N LYS A 46 -8.78 3.31 7.46
CA LYS A 46 -8.35 4.15 6.35
C LYS A 46 -6.87 3.93 6.04
N ALA A 47 -6.56 3.90 4.75
CA ALA A 47 -5.21 3.99 4.21
C ALA A 47 -5.22 5.02 3.05
N GLY A 48 -4.18 5.09 2.22
CA GLY A 48 -4.09 6.18 1.26
C GLY A 48 -2.98 6.06 0.23
N ILE A 49 -2.62 7.19 -0.35
CA ILE A 49 -1.40 7.35 -1.13
C ILE A 49 -0.21 7.42 -0.18
N GLY A 50 0.80 6.62 -0.43
CA GLY A 50 2.07 6.67 0.26
C GLY A 50 3.24 6.74 -0.71
N THR A 51 4.30 7.43 -0.31
CA THR A 51 5.55 7.51 -1.05
C THR A 51 6.75 7.34 -0.12
N ALA A 52 7.85 6.82 -0.66
CA ALA A 52 9.14 6.75 0.01
C ALA A 52 10.28 6.75 -1.02
N SER A 53 11.48 7.15 -0.59
CA SER A 53 12.68 7.12 -1.44
C SER A 53 13.93 6.89 -0.61
N ILE A 54 14.89 6.17 -1.18
CA ILE A 54 16.21 5.94 -0.58
C ILE A 54 17.27 6.34 -1.63
N ASP A 55 18.21 7.18 -1.19
CA ASP A 55 19.47 7.42 -1.88
C ASP A 55 20.46 6.30 -1.52
N LEU A 56 20.94 5.58 -2.53
CA LEU A 56 21.86 4.45 -2.40
C LEU A 56 23.34 4.88 -2.51
N GLY A 57 23.60 6.19 -2.59
CA GLY A 57 24.91 6.76 -2.84
C GLY A 57 25.26 6.80 -4.32
N GLY A 58 26.27 7.60 -4.67
CA GLY A 58 26.73 7.73 -6.06
C GLY A 58 25.69 8.31 -7.02
N GLY A 59 24.66 8.99 -6.49
CA GLY A 59 23.55 9.54 -7.27
C GLY A 59 22.55 8.49 -7.76
N LEU A 60 22.54 7.28 -7.21
CA LEU A 60 21.55 6.25 -7.50
C LEU A 60 20.39 6.33 -6.49
N VAL A 61 19.16 6.49 -6.98
CA VAL A 61 17.96 6.63 -6.13
C VAL A 61 16.92 5.59 -6.53
N VAL A 62 16.23 5.04 -5.52
CA VAL A 62 15.04 4.20 -5.70
C VAL A 62 13.90 4.81 -4.89
N ALA A 63 12.73 4.92 -5.49
CA ALA A 63 11.53 5.49 -4.88
C ALA A 63 10.30 4.65 -5.21
N ALA A 64 9.27 4.75 -4.39
CA ALA A 64 8.00 4.08 -4.61
C ALA A 64 6.84 5.01 -4.28
N LEU A 65 5.74 4.88 -5.04
CA LEU A 65 4.45 5.54 -4.81
C LEU A 65 3.34 4.51 -4.94
N LEU A 66 2.50 4.38 -3.91
CA LEU A 66 1.46 3.35 -3.84
C LEU A 66 0.11 3.91 -3.38
N ALA A 67 -0.96 3.41 -3.98
CA ALA A 67 -2.31 3.47 -3.43
C ALA A 67 -2.60 2.19 -2.63
N VAL A 68 -2.76 2.32 -1.32
CA VAL A 68 -2.79 1.19 -0.38
C VAL A 68 -4.23 0.79 -0.07
N ASN A 69 -4.80 -0.16 -0.82
CA ASN A 69 -6.14 -0.69 -0.57
C ASN A 69 -6.13 -2.21 -0.41
N ALA A 70 -5.50 -2.72 0.64
CA ALA A 70 -5.30 -4.16 0.87
C ALA A 70 -6.51 -4.86 1.53
N PHE A 71 -6.60 -6.17 1.35
CA PHE A 71 -7.44 -7.02 2.20
C PHE A 71 -6.86 -7.16 3.61
N GLY A 72 -5.56 -7.44 3.70
CA GLY A 72 -4.84 -7.67 4.96
C GLY A 72 -4.60 -6.43 5.80
N ASP A 73 -3.95 -6.64 6.94
CA ASP A 73 -3.53 -5.60 7.86
C ASP A 73 -2.18 -5.03 7.42
N VAL A 74 -1.95 -3.75 7.68
CA VAL A 74 -0.65 -3.10 7.50
C VAL A 74 0.18 -3.31 8.77
N ILE A 75 1.35 -3.92 8.59
CA ILE A 75 2.27 -4.32 9.65
C ILE A 75 3.53 -3.47 9.57
N ASP A 76 4.01 -3.01 10.72
CA ASP A 76 5.35 -2.46 10.84
C ASP A 76 6.37 -3.62 10.79
N PRO A 77 7.25 -3.71 9.78
CA PRO A 77 8.16 -4.84 9.62
C PRO A 77 9.25 -4.90 10.70
N GLU A 78 9.54 -3.80 11.39
CA GLU A 78 10.55 -3.76 12.45
C GLU A 78 9.98 -4.23 13.79
N THR A 79 8.76 -3.80 14.11
CA THR A 79 8.12 -4.11 15.41
C THR A 79 7.13 -5.27 15.34
N ASN A 80 6.76 -5.70 14.13
CA ASN A 80 5.72 -6.67 13.83
C ASN A 80 4.33 -6.30 14.37
N GLN A 81 4.12 -5.03 14.72
CA GLN A 81 2.84 -4.50 15.19
C GLN A 81 1.91 -4.13 14.04
N ILE A 82 0.60 -4.29 14.26
CA ILE A 82 -0.41 -3.81 13.33
C ILE A 82 -0.52 -2.29 13.44
N ILE A 83 -0.25 -1.57 12.35
CA ILE A 83 -0.41 -0.12 12.25
C ILE A 83 -1.87 0.24 11.97
N ALA A 84 -2.48 -0.46 11.01
CA ALA A 84 -3.89 -0.34 10.66
C ALA A 84 -4.38 -1.70 10.16
N GLY A 85 -5.59 -2.08 10.52
CA GLY A 85 -6.07 -3.42 10.23
C GLY A 85 -7.54 -3.62 10.52
N THR A 86 -7.97 -4.87 10.52
CA THR A 86 -9.36 -5.24 10.76
C THR A 86 -9.74 -4.88 12.19
N ARG A 87 -10.79 -4.08 12.38
CA ARG A 87 -11.32 -3.78 13.71
C ARG A 87 -12.15 -4.94 14.27
N GLN A 88 -12.06 -5.18 15.58
CA GLN A 88 -12.84 -6.25 16.23
C GLN A 88 -14.34 -5.90 16.32
N PRO A 89 -15.27 -6.81 15.95
CA PRO A 89 -16.70 -6.65 16.17
C PRO A 89 -17.06 -6.59 17.67
N PRO A 90 -18.12 -5.86 18.08
CA PRO A 90 -19.06 -5.09 17.25
C PRO A 90 -18.56 -3.68 16.85
N GLY A 91 -17.26 -3.39 17.01
CA GLY A 91 -16.67 -2.07 16.76
C GLY A 91 -15.76 -1.61 17.91
N GLY A 92 -15.15 -2.56 18.63
CA GLY A 92 -14.23 -2.27 19.73
C GLY A 92 -13.01 -1.47 19.27
N LYS A 93 -12.24 -0.96 20.24
CA LYS A 93 -11.02 -0.19 19.98
C LYS A 93 -9.80 -1.06 19.62
N ASP A 94 -9.98 -2.38 19.61
CA ASP A 94 -8.90 -3.31 19.33
C ASP A 94 -8.92 -3.77 17.88
N LEU A 95 -7.72 -4.07 17.37
CA LEU A 95 -7.54 -4.67 16.06
C LEU A 95 -7.54 -6.20 16.20
N ALA A 96 -8.15 -6.85 15.21
CA ALA A 96 -8.00 -8.28 14.99
C ALA A 96 -6.78 -8.50 14.08
N ASP A 97 -6.02 -9.56 14.34
CA ASP A 97 -5.08 -10.07 13.34
C ASP A 97 -5.90 -10.77 12.24
N THR A 98 -5.88 -10.22 11.04
CA THR A 98 -6.62 -10.74 9.87
C THR A 98 -6.20 -12.16 9.54
N LEU A 99 -4.90 -12.47 9.58
CA LEU A 99 -4.40 -13.82 9.29
C LEU A 99 -4.87 -14.84 10.34
N ALA A 100 -4.87 -14.47 11.62
CA ALA A 100 -5.42 -15.30 12.68
C ALA A 100 -6.95 -15.47 12.52
N THR A 101 -7.64 -14.39 12.18
CA THR A 101 -9.10 -14.37 11.96
C THR A 101 -9.52 -15.33 10.85
N LEU A 102 -8.76 -15.42 9.76
CA LEU A 102 -9.03 -16.35 8.66
C LEU A 102 -9.00 -17.83 9.08
N LYS A 103 -8.32 -18.19 10.18
CA LYS A 103 -8.33 -19.57 10.69
C LYS A 103 -9.66 -19.95 11.35
N THR A 104 -10.45 -18.97 11.78
CA THR A 104 -11.73 -19.17 12.47
C THR A 104 -12.86 -19.55 11.51
N LEU A 105 -13.92 -20.20 12.01
CA LEU A 105 -15.11 -20.51 11.22
C LEU A 105 -15.81 -19.26 10.66
N ILE A 106 -15.79 -18.16 11.42
CA ILE A 106 -16.35 -16.87 11.01
C ILE A 106 -15.53 -16.30 9.85
N GLY A 107 -14.20 -16.26 9.96
CA GLY A 107 -13.32 -15.78 8.90
C GLY A 107 -13.45 -16.58 7.60
N LYS A 108 -13.71 -17.88 7.67
CA LYS A 108 -13.95 -18.74 6.50
C LYS A 108 -15.29 -18.47 5.79
N THR A 109 -16.25 -17.85 6.48
CA THR A 109 -17.61 -17.62 5.94
C THR A 109 -17.76 -16.21 5.37
N VAL A 110 -17.11 -15.21 5.96
CA VAL A 110 -17.26 -13.78 5.62
C VAL A 110 -16.47 -13.38 4.36
N THR A 111 -15.48 -14.16 3.96
CA THR A 111 -14.51 -13.86 2.89
C THR A 111 -15.06 -13.86 1.45
N ARG A 112 -16.37 -13.77 1.23
CA ARG A 112 -16.94 -13.96 -0.12
C ARG A 112 -17.02 -12.72 -1.04
N PHE A 113 -16.77 -11.48 -0.57
CA PHE A 113 -17.23 -10.30 -1.33
C PHE A 113 -16.35 -9.04 -1.32
N ALA A 114 -15.02 -9.14 -1.20
CA ALA A 114 -14.15 -7.97 -1.29
C ALA A 114 -13.12 -8.13 -2.43
N SER A 115 -13.15 -7.22 -3.41
CA SER A 115 -12.05 -6.98 -4.33
C SER A 115 -11.24 -5.79 -3.80
N ASN A 116 -9.96 -6.05 -3.56
CA ASN A 116 -8.98 -5.16 -2.97
C ASN A 116 -7.80 -5.05 -3.93
N THR A 117 -6.97 -4.02 -3.81
CA THR A 117 -5.84 -3.81 -4.71
C THR A 117 -4.83 -2.88 -4.06
N VAL A 118 -3.59 -3.32 -3.90
CA VAL A 118 -2.47 -2.38 -3.78
C VAL A 118 -1.87 -2.17 -5.16
N ILE A 119 -1.90 -0.93 -5.63
CA ILE A 119 -1.34 -0.57 -6.94
C ILE A 119 -0.33 0.55 -6.78
N GLY A 120 0.79 0.44 -7.48
CA GLY A 120 1.81 1.48 -7.40
C GLY A 120 2.93 1.35 -8.41
N VAL A 121 3.89 2.24 -8.25
CA VAL A 121 5.07 2.34 -9.09
C VAL A 121 6.32 2.35 -8.22
N VAL A 122 7.35 1.64 -8.67
CA VAL A 122 8.74 1.83 -8.24
C VAL A 122 9.46 2.58 -9.35
N ALA A 123 10.14 3.66 -9.01
CA ALA A 123 10.93 4.45 -9.93
C ALA A 123 12.40 4.48 -9.48
N THR A 124 13.31 4.39 -10.45
CA THR A 124 14.74 4.57 -10.22
C THR A 124 15.36 5.35 -11.36
N ASN A 125 16.50 6.00 -11.09
CA ASN A 125 17.32 6.60 -12.13
C ASN A 125 18.37 5.63 -12.71
N ALA A 126 18.39 4.37 -12.27
CA ALA A 126 19.27 3.33 -12.82
C ALA A 126 19.06 3.11 -14.34
N LYS A 127 20.12 2.70 -15.02
CA LYS A 127 20.09 2.09 -16.35
C LYS A 127 19.70 0.63 -16.21
N LEU A 128 18.44 0.34 -16.50
CA LEU A 128 17.89 -1.00 -16.53
C LEU A 128 17.27 -1.25 -17.91
N ASP A 129 17.43 -2.46 -18.42
CA ASP A 129 16.63 -2.92 -19.56
C ASP A 129 15.20 -3.32 -19.11
N LYS A 130 14.39 -3.80 -20.07
CA LYS A 130 12.99 -4.18 -19.81
C LYS A 130 12.88 -5.38 -18.88
N ASP A 131 13.79 -6.35 -19.00
CA ASP A 131 13.74 -7.59 -18.23
C ASP A 131 14.20 -7.31 -16.79
N GLU A 132 15.22 -6.47 -16.62
CA GLU A 132 15.68 -5.97 -15.33
C GLU A 132 14.61 -5.12 -14.63
N ALA A 133 13.94 -4.21 -15.35
CA ALA A 133 12.83 -3.44 -14.78
C ALA A 133 11.66 -4.36 -14.35
N ASN A 134 11.29 -5.34 -15.18
CA ASN A 134 10.29 -6.34 -14.80
C ASN A 134 10.73 -7.14 -13.56
N LYS A 135 12.03 -7.45 -13.45
CA LYS A 135 12.55 -8.14 -12.26
C LYS A 135 12.49 -7.26 -11.02
N VAL A 136 12.78 -5.96 -11.12
CA VAL A 136 12.62 -5.00 -10.02
C VAL A 136 11.16 -4.94 -9.56
N ALA A 137 10.20 -4.89 -10.49
CA ALA A 137 8.77 -4.95 -10.15
C ALA A 137 8.43 -6.21 -9.35
N GLN A 138 8.90 -7.39 -9.79
CA GLN A 138 8.70 -8.64 -9.05
C GLN A 138 9.33 -8.61 -7.66
N MET A 139 10.53 -8.06 -7.50
CA MET A 139 11.21 -7.96 -6.20
C MET A 139 10.49 -6.98 -5.28
N ALA A 140 9.93 -5.91 -5.82
CA ALA A 140 9.19 -4.89 -5.09
C ALA A 140 7.94 -5.46 -4.38
N HIS A 141 7.31 -6.51 -4.94
CA HIS A 141 6.21 -7.23 -4.28
C HIS A 141 6.61 -7.82 -2.92
N ASN A 142 7.90 -8.11 -2.68
CA ASN A 142 8.36 -8.53 -1.36
C ASN A 142 8.14 -7.44 -0.30
N GLY A 143 8.16 -6.16 -0.68
CA GLY A 143 7.81 -5.05 0.20
C GLY A 143 6.35 -5.10 0.65
N LEU A 144 5.45 -5.49 -0.24
CA LEU A 144 4.03 -5.73 0.10
C LEU A 144 3.92 -6.87 1.10
N ALA A 145 4.56 -8.01 0.83
CA ALA A 145 4.51 -9.18 1.73
C ALA A 145 5.10 -8.91 3.13
N ARG A 146 6.05 -7.98 3.26
CA ARG A 146 6.64 -7.58 4.55
C ARG A 146 5.76 -6.61 5.35
N SER A 147 5.01 -5.77 4.66
CA SER A 147 4.22 -4.68 5.26
C SER A 147 2.72 -4.93 5.27
N ILE A 148 2.25 -6.02 4.65
CA ILE A 148 0.82 -6.36 4.55
C ILE A 148 0.64 -7.84 4.89
N ARG A 149 -0.30 -8.16 5.79
CA ARG A 149 -0.56 -9.54 6.22
C ARG A 149 -2.05 -9.86 6.34
N PRO A 150 -2.57 -10.85 5.60
CA PRO A 150 -1.96 -11.48 4.42
C PRO A 150 -1.91 -10.53 3.22
N ALA A 151 -0.91 -10.70 2.35
CA ALA A 151 -0.82 -10.06 1.03
C ALA A 151 -1.08 -11.10 -0.09
N HIS A 152 -1.30 -10.64 -1.32
CA HIS A 152 -1.43 -11.49 -2.51
C HIS A 152 -2.51 -12.57 -2.41
N THR A 153 -3.59 -12.28 -1.69
CA THR A 153 -4.73 -13.20 -1.66
C THR A 153 -5.51 -13.11 -2.97
N MET A 154 -6.41 -14.07 -3.24
CA MET A 154 -7.34 -13.96 -4.38
C MET A 154 -8.32 -12.78 -4.24
N PHE A 155 -8.35 -12.11 -3.09
CA PHE A 155 -9.10 -10.88 -2.87
C PHE A 155 -8.33 -9.64 -3.34
N ASP A 156 -7.03 -9.76 -3.60
CA ASP A 156 -6.13 -8.66 -3.94
C ASP A 156 -5.74 -8.69 -5.43
N GLY A 157 -5.82 -7.54 -6.08
CA GLY A 157 -5.33 -7.29 -7.45
C GLY A 157 -3.96 -6.62 -7.46
N ASP A 158 -3.05 -7.02 -6.56
CA ASP A 158 -1.80 -6.30 -6.31
C ASP A 158 -0.96 -6.16 -7.59
N THR A 159 -0.57 -4.92 -7.91
CA THR A 159 0.16 -4.60 -9.16
C THR A 159 1.22 -3.54 -8.92
N ILE A 160 2.48 -3.85 -9.25
CA ILE A 160 3.59 -2.90 -9.22
C ILE A 160 4.16 -2.69 -10.62
N PHE A 161 4.27 -1.44 -11.06
CA PHE A 161 5.02 -1.03 -12.25
C PHE A 161 6.43 -0.60 -11.85
N ALA A 162 7.43 -0.91 -12.68
CA ALA A 162 8.79 -0.40 -12.49
C ALA A 162 9.16 0.58 -13.62
N LEU A 163 9.72 1.73 -13.27
CA LEU A 163 10.20 2.76 -14.18
C LEU A 163 11.68 3.03 -13.93
N ALA A 164 12.46 3.11 -15.01
CA ALA A 164 13.89 3.38 -14.96
C ALA A 164 14.24 4.53 -15.92
N THR A 165 14.77 5.65 -15.41
CA THR A 165 15.08 6.82 -16.27
C THR A 165 16.42 6.71 -16.99
N GLY A 166 17.24 5.70 -16.70
CA GLY A 166 18.46 5.41 -17.45
C GLY A 166 19.62 6.41 -17.28
N LYS A 167 19.68 7.13 -16.16
CA LYS A 167 20.68 8.20 -15.93
C LYS A 167 21.96 7.68 -15.27
N THR A 168 21.83 6.80 -14.28
CA THR A 168 22.93 6.33 -13.43
C THR A 168 23.18 4.84 -13.65
N ALA A 169 24.43 4.38 -13.60
CA ALA A 169 24.71 2.93 -13.58
C ALA A 169 24.09 2.30 -12.33
N GLY A 170 23.46 1.14 -12.46
CA GLY A 170 22.82 0.46 -11.33
C GLY A 170 22.87 -1.04 -11.49
N ASN A 171 22.96 -1.75 -10.38
CA ASN A 171 22.85 -3.21 -10.36
C ASN A 171 21.39 -3.60 -10.05
N VAL A 172 20.79 -4.44 -10.89
CA VAL A 172 19.38 -4.87 -10.74
C VAL A 172 19.08 -5.48 -9.37
N ASN A 173 19.99 -6.24 -8.77
CA ASN A 173 19.78 -6.85 -7.45
C ASN A 173 19.81 -5.80 -6.35
N LEU A 174 20.70 -4.82 -6.44
CA LEU A 174 20.75 -3.70 -5.50
C LEU A 174 19.46 -2.87 -5.58
N VAL A 175 19.07 -2.46 -6.80
CA VAL A 175 17.84 -1.69 -7.02
C VAL A 175 16.62 -2.47 -6.56
N GLY A 176 16.52 -3.75 -6.92
CA GLY A 176 15.37 -4.59 -6.58
C GLY A 176 15.27 -4.88 -5.07
N ALA A 177 16.40 -5.03 -4.37
CA ALA A 177 16.40 -5.20 -2.92
C ALA A 177 15.84 -3.95 -2.22
N TYR A 178 16.33 -2.77 -2.60
CA TYR A 178 15.84 -1.52 -2.04
C TYR A 178 14.46 -1.11 -2.56
N ALA A 179 14.04 -1.61 -3.72
CA ALA A 179 12.65 -1.50 -4.19
C ALA A 179 11.67 -2.15 -3.20
N ALA A 180 12.01 -3.32 -2.65
CA ALA A 180 11.21 -3.94 -1.61
C ALA A 180 11.15 -3.08 -0.34
N GLU A 181 12.27 -2.47 0.06
CA GLU A 181 12.31 -1.58 1.24
C GLU A 181 11.45 -0.33 1.03
N VAL A 182 11.61 0.39 -0.08
CA VAL A 182 10.82 1.61 -0.33
C VAL A 182 9.34 1.33 -0.53
N VAL A 183 8.97 0.16 -1.07
CA VAL A 183 7.56 -0.24 -1.14
C VAL A 183 6.97 -0.46 0.24
N ALA A 184 7.68 -1.17 1.14
CA ALA A 184 7.22 -1.36 2.51
C ALA A 184 7.06 -0.01 3.24
N GLN A 185 8.04 0.89 3.10
CA GLN A 185 7.98 2.24 3.68
C GLN A 185 6.82 3.07 3.10
N ALA A 186 6.61 3.03 1.79
CA ALA A 186 5.51 3.75 1.16
C ALA A 186 4.14 3.21 1.60
N VAL A 187 3.96 1.90 1.78
CA VAL A 187 2.73 1.32 2.36
C VAL A 187 2.46 1.87 3.76
N ILE A 188 3.49 1.89 4.61
CA ILE A 188 3.41 2.40 5.99
C ILE A 188 3.08 3.89 5.97
N ASN A 189 3.77 4.69 5.16
CA ASN A 189 3.56 6.13 5.07
C ASN A 189 2.15 6.47 4.59
N GLY A 190 1.65 5.79 3.55
CA GLY A 190 0.29 6.03 3.04
C GLY A 190 -0.80 5.66 4.04
N THR A 191 -0.51 4.69 4.90
CA THR A 191 -1.40 4.30 6.00
C THR A 191 -1.37 5.31 7.14
N ARG A 192 -0.17 5.76 7.54
CA ARG A 192 0.00 6.76 8.62
C ARG A 192 -0.49 8.15 8.23
N ALA A 193 -0.36 8.53 6.96
CA ALA A 193 -0.79 9.82 6.43
C ALA A 193 -2.30 9.92 6.17
N ALA A 194 -3.01 8.79 6.18
CA ALA A 194 -4.46 8.78 6.02
C ALA A 194 -5.17 9.44 7.22
N THR A 195 -6.30 10.09 6.96
CA THR A 195 -7.16 10.70 7.99
C THR A 195 -8.53 10.06 8.01
N THR A 196 -9.23 10.07 9.15
CA THR A 196 -10.59 9.52 9.24
C THR A 196 -11.52 10.18 8.22
N LEU A 197 -12.24 9.38 7.44
CA LEU A 197 -13.15 9.87 6.40
C LEU A 197 -14.43 9.04 6.34
N HIS A 198 -15.58 9.69 6.31
CA HIS A 198 -16.91 9.06 6.24
C HIS A 198 -17.14 7.92 7.26
N GLY A 199 -16.64 8.10 8.49
CA GLY A 199 -16.80 7.11 9.57
C GLY A 199 -15.83 5.93 9.52
N ILE A 200 -14.89 5.90 8.58
CA ILE A 200 -13.82 4.91 8.51
C ILE A 200 -12.59 5.49 9.23
N PRO A 201 -12.17 4.93 10.38
CA PRO A 201 -11.11 5.51 11.20
C PRO A 201 -9.72 5.31 10.57
N ALA A 202 -8.85 6.31 10.70
CA ALA A 202 -7.44 6.20 10.35
C ALA A 202 -6.58 5.80 11.56
N ALA A 203 -5.37 5.28 11.30
CA ALA A 203 -4.43 4.85 12.34
C ALA A 203 -4.09 5.98 13.33
N GLY A 204 -3.83 7.20 12.85
CA GLY A 204 -3.49 8.34 13.70
C GLY A 204 -4.62 8.78 14.65
N ASP A 205 -5.87 8.50 14.27
CA ASP A 205 -7.06 8.82 15.07
C ASP A 205 -7.51 7.63 15.96
N TRP A 206 -6.88 6.46 15.79
CA TRP A 206 -7.26 5.23 16.46
C TRP A 206 -6.55 5.09 17.81
N LYS A 207 -7.32 5.14 18.89
CA LYS A 207 -6.81 4.91 20.24
C LYS A 207 -7.24 3.50 20.70
N PRO A 208 -6.30 2.56 20.90
CA PRO A 208 -6.61 1.24 21.45
C PRO A 208 -7.36 1.33 22.79
N ALA A 209 -8.10 0.29 23.16
CA ALA A 209 -8.57 0.19 24.54
C ALA A 209 -7.33 -0.01 25.44
N SER A 210 -7.24 0.78 26.52
CA SER A 210 -6.24 0.63 27.57
C SER A 210 -6.43 -0.68 28.33
#